data_AF-A0A2S5L659-F1
#
_entry.id   AF-A0A2S5L659-F1
#
_cell.length_a   1.000
_cell.length_b   1.000
_cell.length_c   1.000
_cell.angle_alpha   90.00
_cell.angle_beta   90.00
_cell.angle_gamma   90.00
#
_symmetry.space_group_name_H-M   'P 1'
#
loop_
_entity.id
_entity.type
_entity.pdbx_description
1 polymer ?
#
loop_
_entity_poly.entity_id
_entity_poly.type
_entity_poly.pdbx_seq_one_letter_code
_entity_poly.pdbx_strand_id
1 'polypeptide(L)'
;MFEPVIKSTFVSKVEKSLALPSLLPDEFIVGYLGRVAQLNGFGRFALHRALKTEFFDESKEKTNAPSILLIARGLKLEVAYVMKHHSLTHILKATRDEGDNHFKSAADKQRYEWSLMNYLSMRYPKNVACFCKSCVMEDLEQYKGVSLWRRSHQLPGIDWCLKHNEPLQEVLGKEPFILHPGIYLSKRNYCKQPNSAGMNHPIILRYAQLVEDALELDVPVDRKVAKVTLVNKAKSVDIKNYETGRTRKLSDLMREQLPEAWILKFLPKLLNKSYGAYFSSIDEVLKPSQKPKPYISTLLAAAVLFEDADEAMQHLTKSLDQLNILKKKPKISDKEIEKAYVRHRGNYAQMGEQLDRDRRTIFMRGQSLGLPSLTRVSLGTLQALRDFYEGADLFDVLLKPNVDKKALANIIRVTGQSFFTSIKKFGLIDSE
;
A
#
# COMPACT_ATOMS: atom_id res chain seq x y z
N MET A 1 15.03 17.50 25.86
CA MET A 1 15.16 16.82 27.16
C MET A 1 13.85 17.00 27.89
N PHE A 2 12.98 15.99 27.89
CA PHE A 2 11.76 15.93 28.69
C PHE A 2 11.94 14.80 29.70
N GLU A 3 12.11 15.13 30.97
CA GLU A 3 12.09 14.14 32.05
C GLU A 3 10.62 13.88 32.46
N PRO A 4 10.19 12.61 32.61
CA PRO A 4 8.92 12.33 33.24
C PRO A 4 9.11 12.22 34.76
N VAL A 5 8.44 13.11 35.48
CA VAL A 5 8.31 13.08 36.94
C VAL A 5 7.39 11.91 37.33
N ILE A 6 7.93 10.89 38.00
CA ILE A 6 7.15 9.82 38.63
C ILE A 6 7.21 10.03 40.14
N LYS A 7 6.14 10.55 40.73
CA LYS A 7 5.92 10.55 42.18
C LYS A 7 5.10 9.32 42.57
N SER A 8 5.64 8.48 43.47
CA SER A 8 4.92 7.37 44.09
C SER A 8 4.27 7.81 45.41
N THR A 9 2.99 7.48 45.62
CA THR A 9 2.36 7.59 46.94
C THR A 9 1.34 6.46 47.17
N PHE A 10 1.58 5.76 48.28
CA PHE A 10 0.70 5.04 49.22
C PHE A 10 -0.40 4.08 48.73
N VAL A 11 -0.33 2.87 49.31
CA VAL A 11 -1.21 1.71 49.10
C VAL A 11 -2.30 1.68 50.20
N SER A 12 -3.55 1.54 49.80
CA SER A 12 -4.66 1.10 50.67
C SER A 12 -5.53 0.06 49.93
N LYS A 13 -5.89 -1.03 50.62
CA LYS A 13 -6.83 -2.12 50.26
C LYS A 13 -6.68 -2.71 48.84
N VAL A 14 -5.98 -3.84 48.75
CA VAL A 14 -5.70 -4.55 47.50
C VAL A 14 -6.90 -5.42 47.08
N GLU A 15 -7.94 -4.79 46.51
CA GLU A 15 -8.47 -5.34 45.26
C GLU A 15 -7.29 -5.28 44.28
N LYS A 16 -6.80 -6.41 43.77
CA LYS A 16 -5.57 -6.41 42.96
C LYS A 16 -5.83 -5.69 41.63
N SER A 17 -5.66 -4.36 41.64
CA SER A 17 -5.59 -3.54 40.45
C SER A 17 -4.53 -4.11 39.53
N LEU A 18 -4.88 -4.30 38.25
CA LEU A 18 -3.98 -4.86 37.25
C LEU A 18 -2.69 -4.01 37.16
N ALA A 19 -1.53 -4.62 37.43
CA ALA A 19 -0.25 -3.91 37.37
C ALA A 19 0.20 -3.75 35.92
N LEU A 20 0.30 -2.50 35.46
CA LEU A 20 0.82 -2.15 34.14
C LEU A 20 2.20 -1.48 34.28
N PRO A 21 3.32 -2.12 33.87
CA PRO A 21 4.61 -1.46 33.82
C PRO A 21 4.62 -0.40 32.71
N SER A 22 5.52 0.58 32.80
CA SER A 22 5.70 1.54 31.69
C SER A 22 6.19 0.83 30.42
N LEU A 23 5.69 1.28 29.27
CA LEU A 23 6.23 0.91 27.96
C LEU A 23 7.66 1.43 27.82
N LEU A 24 8.55 0.60 27.27
CA LEU A 24 9.97 0.94 27.10
C LEU A 24 10.31 1.21 25.63
N PRO A 25 11.35 2.00 25.32
CA PRO A 25 11.70 2.36 23.94
C PRO A 25 11.88 1.13 23.04
N ASP A 26 11.28 1.18 21.84
CA ASP A 26 11.25 0.10 20.84
C ASP A 26 10.67 -1.24 21.35
N GLU A 27 9.99 -1.27 22.50
CA GLU A 27 9.32 -2.47 22.99
C GLU A 27 8.12 -2.81 22.11
N PHE A 28 8.07 -4.04 21.61
CA PHE A 28 6.99 -4.56 20.80
C PHE A 28 5.80 -4.95 21.67
N ILE A 29 4.61 -4.48 21.30
CA ILE A 29 3.38 -4.53 22.11
C ILE A 29 2.96 -5.96 22.47
N VAL A 30 3.24 -6.93 21.58
CA VAL A 30 2.96 -8.34 21.85
C VAL A 30 3.87 -8.87 22.96
N GLY A 31 5.14 -8.47 22.98
CA GLY A 31 6.08 -8.79 24.05
C GLY A 31 5.76 -8.05 25.36
N TYR A 32 5.36 -6.78 25.27
CA TYR A 32 4.87 -6.02 26.42
C TYR A 32 3.68 -6.71 27.10
N LEU A 33 2.71 -7.22 26.31
CA LEU A 33 1.59 -7.99 26.85
C LEU A 33 2.04 -9.26 27.57
N GLY A 34 3.10 -9.93 27.11
CA GLY A 34 3.73 -11.02 27.85
C GLY A 34 4.26 -10.59 29.21
N ARG A 35 4.96 -9.45 29.25
CA ARG A 35 5.48 -8.85 30.50
C ARG A 35 4.37 -8.51 31.49
N VAL A 36 3.27 -7.91 31.02
CA VAL A 36 2.07 -7.65 31.84
C VAL A 36 1.47 -8.98 32.35
N ALA A 37 1.38 -9.99 31.49
CA ALA A 37 0.83 -11.30 31.84
C ALA A 37 1.66 -11.95 32.97
N GLN A 38 2.98 -11.94 32.84
CA GLN A 38 3.91 -12.48 33.85
C GLN A 38 3.80 -11.74 35.18
N LEU A 39 3.78 -10.40 35.16
CA LEU A 39 3.73 -9.58 36.36
C LEU A 39 2.45 -9.83 37.18
N ASN A 40 1.35 -10.18 36.51
CA ASN A 40 0.05 -10.38 37.13
C ASN A 40 -0.34 -11.86 37.25
N GLY A 41 0.52 -12.80 36.85
CA GLY A 41 0.24 -14.24 36.92
C GLY A 41 -0.87 -14.71 35.95
N PHE A 42 -1.08 -14.02 34.84
CA PHE A 42 -2.09 -14.37 33.84
C PHE A 42 -1.53 -15.19 32.69
N GLY A 43 -2.36 -16.09 32.16
CA GLY A 43 -2.21 -16.57 30.79
C GLY A 43 -2.72 -15.52 29.78
N ARG A 44 -2.35 -15.66 28.50
CA ARG A 44 -2.68 -14.69 27.44
C ARG A 44 -4.18 -14.33 27.35
N PHE A 45 -5.05 -15.34 27.33
CA PHE A 45 -6.50 -15.12 27.23
C PHE A 45 -7.10 -14.50 28.49
N ALA A 46 -6.58 -14.89 29.67
CA ALA A 46 -7.01 -14.32 30.94
C ALA A 46 -6.63 -12.84 31.05
N LEU A 47 -5.45 -12.46 30.53
CA LEU A 47 -5.00 -11.07 30.53
C LEU A 47 -5.93 -10.16 29.73
N HIS A 48 -6.35 -10.55 28.53
CA HIS A 48 -7.26 -9.69 27.74
C HIS A 48 -8.59 -9.46 28.46
N ARG A 49 -9.13 -10.49 29.11
CA ARG A 49 -10.34 -10.35 29.92
C ARG A 49 -10.11 -9.41 31.10
N ALA A 50 -8.99 -9.56 31.82
CA ALA A 50 -8.64 -8.70 32.94
C ALA A 50 -8.47 -7.22 32.50
N LEU A 51 -7.76 -6.97 31.40
CA LEU A 51 -7.61 -5.62 30.82
C LEU A 51 -8.98 -5.01 30.48
N LYS A 52 -9.88 -5.81 29.94
CA LYS A 52 -11.22 -5.36 29.58
C LYS A 52 -12.04 -5.02 30.83
N THR A 53 -12.05 -5.90 31.83
CA THR A 53 -12.78 -5.66 33.09
C THR A 53 -12.26 -4.41 33.81
N GLU A 54 -10.96 -4.19 33.83
CA GLU A 54 -10.35 -3.05 34.54
C GLU A 54 -10.55 -1.72 33.81
N PHE A 55 -10.40 -1.72 32.48
CA PHE A 55 -10.28 -0.47 31.71
C PHE A 55 -11.43 -0.21 30.73
N PHE A 56 -12.43 -1.09 30.67
CA PHE A 56 -13.53 -0.98 29.71
C PHE A 56 -14.89 -1.18 30.38
N ASP A 57 -15.74 -0.15 30.29
CA ASP A 57 -17.10 -0.18 30.81
C ASP A 57 -18.04 -0.81 29.77
N GLU A 58 -18.45 -2.05 30.01
CA GLU A 58 -19.33 -2.81 29.11
C GLU A 58 -20.71 -2.17 28.93
N SER A 59 -21.13 -1.26 29.83
CA SER A 59 -22.44 -0.61 29.74
C SER A 59 -22.57 0.42 28.61
N LYS A 60 -21.44 0.87 28.02
CA LYS A 60 -21.42 1.96 27.03
C LYS A 60 -20.91 1.56 25.64
N GLU A 61 -20.11 0.51 25.52
CA GLU A 61 -19.43 0.18 24.27
C GLU A 61 -19.45 -1.33 23.97
N LYS A 62 -19.56 -1.69 22.68
CA LYS A 62 -19.67 -3.10 22.23
C LYS A 62 -18.40 -3.91 22.54
N THR A 63 -18.61 -5.23 22.65
CA THR A 63 -17.81 -6.25 23.34
C THR A 63 -16.35 -6.53 22.91
N ASN A 64 -15.78 -5.86 21.90
CA ASN A 64 -14.49 -6.26 21.27
C ASN A 64 -13.45 -5.14 21.18
N ALA A 65 -13.20 -4.44 22.29
CA ALA A 65 -12.14 -3.42 22.38
C ALA A 65 -10.75 -4.03 22.11
N PRO A 66 -9.92 -3.42 21.25
CA PRO A 66 -8.57 -3.92 21.00
C PRO A 66 -7.65 -3.87 22.23
N SER A 67 -6.79 -4.87 22.42
CA SER A 67 -5.82 -4.88 23.54
C SER A 67 -4.97 -3.61 23.57
N ILE A 68 -4.58 -3.07 22.41
CA ILE A 68 -3.78 -1.85 22.33
C ILE A 68 -4.54 -0.62 22.86
N LEU A 69 -5.86 -0.55 22.65
CA LEU A 69 -6.72 0.50 23.20
C LEU A 69 -6.81 0.38 24.73
N LEU A 70 -7.00 -0.84 25.23
CA LEU A 70 -7.06 -1.12 26.67
C LEU A 70 -5.75 -0.76 27.38
N ILE A 71 -4.60 -1.10 26.76
CA ILE A 71 -3.28 -0.75 27.28
C ILE A 71 -3.07 0.76 27.26
N ALA A 72 -3.37 1.43 26.15
CA ALA A 72 -3.22 2.88 26.04
C ALA A 72 -4.05 3.58 27.13
N ARG A 73 -5.29 3.15 27.34
CA ARG A 73 -6.15 3.68 28.41
C ARG A 73 -5.61 3.43 29.81
N GLY A 74 -5.17 2.21 30.11
CA GLY A 74 -4.60 1.86 31.40
C GLY A 74 -3.31 2.63 31.72
N LEU A 75 -2.49 2.90 30.70
CA LEU A 75 -1.27 3.71 30.82
C LEU A 75 -1.50 5.23 30.68
N LYS A 76 -2.73 5.67 30.41
CA LYS A 76 -3.09 7.06 30.11
C LYS A 76 -2.26 7.66 28.95
N LEU A 77 -2.03 6.85 27.92
CA LEU A 77 -1.34 7.22 26.69
C LEU A 77 -2.34 7.35 25.54
N GLU A 78 -1.95 8.10 24.52
CA GLU A 78 -2.69 8.13 23.27
C GLU A 78 -2.55 6.81 22.51
N VAL A 79 -3.64 6.31 21.93
CA VAL A 79 -3.63 5.07 21.15
C VAL A 79 -2.69 5.19 19.95
N ALA A 80 -2.66 6.36 19.30
CA ALA A 80 -1.77 6.65 18.18
C ALA A 80 -0.29 6.49 18.57
N TYR A 81 0.10 6.98 19.75
CA TYR A 81 1.44 6.81 20.30
C TYR A 81 1.81 5.33 20.46
N VAL A 82 0.94 4.54 21.10
CA VAL A 82 1.20 3.10 21.31
C VAL A 82 1.28 2.35 19.97
N MET A 83 0.41 2.69 19.02
CA MET A 83 0.45 2.11 17.68
C MET A 83 1.72 2.46 16.93
N LYS A 84 2.21 3.69 17.05
CA LYS A 84 3.44 4.17 16.40
C LYS A 84 4.67 3.52 16.98
N HIS A 85 4.88 3.68 18.28
CA HIS A 85 6.16 3.35 18.91
C HIS A 85 6.25 1.91 19.43
N HIS A 86 5.13 1.19 19.54
CA HIS A 86 5.11 -0.16 20.13
C HIS A 86 4.51 -1.23 19.20
N SER A 87 4.09 -0.89 17.99
CA SER A 87 3.61 -1.90 17.03
C SER A 87 4.28 -1.78 15.68
N LEU A 88 4.04 -2.77 14.80
CA LEU A 88 4.44 -2.72 13.39
C LEU A 88 3.33 -2.17 12.49
N THR A 89 2.27 -1.60 13.08
CA THR A 89 1.09 -1.21 12.32
C THR A 89 1.41 -0.21 11.21
N HIS A 90 2.38 0.69 11.39
CA HIS A 90 2.74 1.68 10.38
C HIS A 90 3.21 1.02 9.09
N ILE A 91 4.10 0.02 9.16
CA ILE A 91 4.64 -0.70 7.99
C ILE A 91 3.71 -1.81 7.47
N LEU A 92 2.78 -2.31 8.31
CA LEU A 92 1.83 -3.36 7.92
C LEU A 92 0.52 -2.82 7.35
N LYS A 93 0.19 -1.56 7.66
CA LYS A 93 -0.91 -0.87 6.99
C LYS A 93 -0.60 -0.75 5.51
N ALA A 94 -1.65 -0.80 4.72
CA ALA A 94 -1.52 -0.41 3.34
C ALA A 94 -1.38 1.11 3.23
N THR A 95 -0.75 1.59 2.16
CA THR A 95 -0.71 3.01 1.83
C THR A 95 -2.14 3.55 1.73
N ARG A 96 -2.42 4.67 2.42
CA ARG A 96 -3.75 5.27 2.49
C ARG A 96 -3.88 6.32 1.39
N ASP A 97 -5.08 6.48 0.86
CA ASP A 97 -5.46 7.73 0.21
C ASP A 97 -5.95 8.68 1.29
N GLU A 98 -5.40 9.90 1.32
CA GLU A 98 -6.02 10.99 2.07
C GLU A 98 -7.44 11.24 1.53
N GLY A 99 -8.44 11.08 2.38
CA GLY A 99 -9.83 11.46 2.07
C GLY A 99 -10.78 10.36 1.60
N ASP A 100 -10.48 9.07 1.82
CA ASP A 100 -11.43 7.99 1.49
C ASP A 100 -12.69 8.05 2.38
N ASN A 101 -13.71 8.76 1.89
CA ASN A 101 -15.06 8.87 2.47
C ASN A 101 -15.91 7.61 2.20
N HIS A 102 -15.32 6.42 2.30
CA HIS A 102 -16.03 5.17 2.05
C HIS A 102 -16.95 4.74 3.20
N PHE A 103 -16.89 5.41 4.35
CA PHE A 103 -17.72 5.08 5.51
C PHE A 103 -19.05 5.83 5.46
N LYS A 104 -20.16 5.09 5.59
CA LYS A 104 -21.52 5.64 5.63
C LYS A 104 -21.81 6.42 6.92
N SER A 105 -21.06 6.14 7.98
CA SER A 105 -21.24 6.76 9.30
C SER A 105 -19.93 6.81 10.09
N ALA A 106 -19.88 7.66 11.13
CA ALA A 106 -18.77 7.69 12.08
C ALA A 106 -18.59 6.36 12.83
N ALA A 107 -19.70 5.66 13.15
CA ALA A 107 -19.67 4.37 13.81
C ALA A 107 -19.04 3.27 12.94
N ASP A 108 -19.31 3.30 11.63
CA ASP A 108 -18.68 2.36 10.68
C ASP A 108 -17.17 2.59 10.57
N LYS A 109 -16.76 3.87 10.52
CA LYS A 109 -15.35 4.25 10.55
C LYS A 109 -14.66 3.75 11.81
N GLN A 110 -15.26 3.98 12.99
CA GLN A 110 -14.72 3.53 14.26
C GLN A 110 -14.61 2.00 14.32
N ARG A 111 -15.64 1.26 13.89
CA ARG A 111 -15.61 -0.21 13.86
C ARG A 111 -14.53 -0.75 12.93
N TYR A 112 -14.35 -0.11 11.77
CA TYR A 112 -13.27 -0.44 10.84
C TYR A 112 -11.90 -0.17 11.47
N GLU A 113 -11.70 0.99 12.11
CA GLU A 113 -10.45 1.33 12.79
C GLU A 113 -10.15 0.36 13.94
N TRP A 114 -11.15 -0.04 14.73
CA TRP A 114 -11.00 -1.04 15.78
C TRP A 114 -10.62 -2.41 15.23
N SER A 115 -11.28 -2.84 14.16
CA SER A 115 -10.93 -4.09 13.47
C SER A 115 -9.50 -4.05 12.94
N LEU A 116 -9.10 -2.92 12.36
CA LEU A 116 -7.75 -2.71 11.82
C LEU A 116 -6.69 -2.69 12.93
N MET A 117 -6.98 -2.03 14.06
CA MET A 117 -6.13 -2.03 15.24
C MET A 117 -5.94 -3.45 15.76
N ASN A 118 -7.04 -4.18 16.00
CA ASN A 118 -6.99 -5.57 16.44
C ASN A 118 -6.15 -6.46 15.53
N TYR A 119 -6.36 -6.31 14.22
CA TYR A 119 -5.69 -7.15 13.24
C TYR A 119 -4.20 -6.82 13.08
N LEU A 120 -3.83 -5.54 13.05
CA LEU A 120 -2.45 -5.13 12.71
C LEU A 120 -1.55 -4.91 13.92
N SER A 121 -2.08 -4.41 15.05
CA SER A 121 -1.22 -4.09 16.21
C SER A 121 -0.65 -5.34 16.86
N MET A 122 -1.37 -6.46 16.75
CA MET A 122 -0.98 -7.75 17.31
C MET A 122 -0.26 -8.64 16.30
N ARG A 123 -0.10 -8.18 15.05
CA ARG A 123 0.52 -8.97 14.00
C ARG A 123 2.03 -8.78 14.01
N TYR A 124 2.74 -9.90 13.97
CA TYR A 124 4.15 -9.96 13.69
C TYR A 124 4.31 -10.73 12.36
N PRO A 125 4.93 -10.14 11.32
CA PRO A 125 4.99 -10.74 9.98
C PRO A 125 5.84 -12.00 9.91
N LYS A 126 6.83 -12.11 10.79
CA LYS A 126 7.67 -13.30 10.92
C LYS A 126 6.85 -14.43 11.53
N ASN A 127 7.12 -15.66 11.11
CA ASN A 127 6.48 -16.85 11.71
C ASN A 127 7.04 -17.18 13.11
N VAL A 128 8.10 -16.49 13.52
CA VAL A 128 8.86 -16.71 14.75
C VAL A 128 9.21 -15.37 15.38
N ALA A 129 9.40 -15.36 16.71
CA ALA A 129 9.90 -14.18 17.38
C ALA A 129 11.42 -14.14 17.32
N CYS A 130 11.97 -12.97 17.05
CA CYS A 130 13.39 -12.76 16.90
C CYS A 130 13.96 -11.86 18.00
N PHE A 131 15.19 -12.12 18.45
CA PHE A 131 15.91 -11.22 19.33
C PHE A 131 17.40 -11.16 19.02
N CYS A 132 18.05 -10.08 19.45
CA CYS A 132 19.50 -9.86 19.39
C CYS A 132 20.09 -10.16 20.76
N LYS A 133 21.21 -10.89 20.85
CA LYS A 133 21.79 -11.24 22.16
C LYS A 133 22.38 -10.00 22.82
N SER A 134 23.04 -9.16 22.03
CA SER A 134 23.64 -7.92 22.49
C SER A 134 22.56 -6.96 23.04
N CYS A 135 21.44 -6.77 22.32
CA CYS A 135 20.29 -6.02 22.85
C CYS A 135 19.75 -6.59 24.17
N VAL A 136 19.66 -7.92 24.31
CA VAL A 136 19.17 -8.53 25.55
C VAL A 136 20.09 -8.21 26.73
N MET A 137 21.41 -8.28 26.53
CA MET A 137 22.38 -7.95 27.59
C MET A 137 22.29 -6.47 27.99
N GLU A 138 22.26 -5.56 27.00
CA GLU A 138 22.07 -4.13 27.25
C GLU A 138 20.77 -3.85 28.01
N ASP A 139 19.66 -4.48 27.62
CA ASP A 139 18.37 -4.29 28.27
C ASP A 139 18.40 -4.77 29.73
N LEU A 140 19.05 -5.92 30.02
CA LEU A 140 19.18 -6.44 31.37
C LEU A 140 19.97 -5.49 32.28
N GLU A 141 21.02 -4.86 31.76
CA GLU A 141 21.81 -3.86 32.46
C GLU A 141 21.03 -2.55 32.65
N GLN A 142 20.38 -2.05 31.60
CA GLN A 142 19.72 -0.75 31.59
C GLN A 142 18.37 -0.74 32.33
N TYR A 143 17.59 -1.82 32.24
CA TYR A 143 16.20 -1.88 32.72
C TYR A 143 16.02 -2.80 33.93
N LYS A 144 17.02 -2.84 34.82
CA LYS A 144 16.97 -3.57 36.10
C LYS A 144 16.58 -5.05 35.94
N GLY A 145 17.23 -5.73 34.98
CA GLY A 145 17.03 -7.17 34.76
C GLY A 145 15.86 -7.52 33.84
N VAL A 146 15.28 -6.56 33.13
CA VAL A 146 14.20 -6.82 32.15
C VAL A 146 14.73 -6.67 30.72
N SER A 147 14.65 -7.76 29.95
CA SER A 147 14.98 -7.76 28.51
C SER A 147 13.75 -7.54 27.64
N LEU A 148 13.85 -6.89 26.48
CA LEU A 148 12.69 -6.50 25.68
C LEU A 148 12.60 -7.22 24.33
N TRP A 149 11.38 -7.55 23.94
CA TRP A 149 11.08 -7.88 22.54
C TRP A 149 11.09 -6.58 21.74
N ARG A 150 12.14 -6.34 20.98
CA ARG A 150 12.25 -5.13 20.17
C ARG A 150 11.45 -5.22 18.87
N ARG A 151 10.79 -4.13 18.46
CA ARG A 151 10.01 -4.10 17.20
C ARG A 151 10.91 -4.24 15.99
N SER A 152 12.06 -3.55 16.00
CA SER A 152 13.09 -3.60 14.96
C SER A 152 13.51 -5.03 14.64
N HIS A 153 13.56 -5.93 15.63
CA HIS A 153 13.86 -7.34 15.42
C HIS A 153 12.73 -8.13 14.76
N GLN A 154 11.49 -7.63 14.75
CA GLN A 154 10.32 -8.30 14.17
C GLN A 154 10.06 -7.89 12.71
N LEU A 155 10.92 -7.05 12.12
CA LEU A 155 10.77 -6.54 10.76
C LEU A 155 10.90 -7.64 9.68
N PRO A 156 9.95 -7.75 8.74
CA PRO A 156 10.02 -8.76 7.68
C PRO A 156 11.17 -8.49 6.72
N GLY A 157 11.88 -9.55 6.30
CA GLY A 157 13.02 -9.42 5.40
C GLY A 157 14.35 -9.05 6.07
N ILE A 158 14.34 -8.75 7.37
CA ILE A 158 15.53 -8.34 8.14
C ILE A 158 15.79 -9.40 9.21
N ASP A 159 16.85 -10.18 9.05
CA ASP A 159 17.23 -11.28 9.96
C ASP A 159 18.55 -11.01 10.71
N TRP A 160 18.93 -9.75 10.82
CA TRP A 160 20.01 -9.25 11.67
C TRP A 160 19.53 -8.04 12.48
N CYS A 161 20.25 -7.71 13.54
CA CYS A 161 20.02 -6.52 14.33
C CYS A 161 20.65 -5.31 13.62
N LEU A 162 19.87 -4.26 13.34
CA LEU A 162 20.39 -3.04 12.71
C LEU A 162 21.32 -2.26 13.65
N LYS A 163 21.11 -2.33 14.97
CA LYS A 163 21.96 -1.68 15.98
C LYS A 163 23.31 -2.36 16.14
N HIS A 164 23.32 -3.69 16.32
CA HIS A 164 24.55 -4.45 16.65
C HIS A 164 25.19 -5.12 15.45
N ASN A 165 24.55 -5.09 14.29
CA ASN A 165 24.98 -5.78 13.09
C ASN A 165 25.31 -7.26 13.37
N GLU A 166 24.39 -8.00 13.99
CA GLU A 166 24.53 -9.42 14.30
C GLU A 166 23.28 -10.22 13.88
N PRO A 167 23.41 -11.50 13.44
CA PRO A 167 22.26 -12.33 13.12
C PRO A 167 21.29 -12.47 14.29
N LEU A 168 19.99 -12.31 14.01
CA LEU A 168 18.96 -12.49 15.03
C LEU A 168 18.82 -13.98 15.42
N GLN A 169 18.44 -14.19 16.67
CA GLN A 169 18.08 -15.49 17.23
C GLN A 169 16.58 -15.69 17.07
N GLU A 170 16.16 -16.84 16.57
CA GLU A 170 14.75 -17.22 16.43
C GLU A 170 14.34 -18.15 17.57
N VAL A 171 13.31 -17.79 18.32
CA VAL A 171 12.85 -18.61 19.44
C VAL A 171 12.09 -19.84 18.96
N LEU A 172 12.39 -20.98 19.59
CA LEU A 172 11.68 -22.23 19.38
C LEU A 172 10.50 -22.34 20.33
N GLY A 173 9.30 -22.57 19.80
CA GLY A 173 8.11 -22.88 20.61
C GLY A 173 6.83 -22.20 20.14
N LYS A 174 5.73 -22.59 20.79
CA LYS A 174 4.41 -21.97 20.61
C LYS A 174 4.30 -20.83 21.62
N GLU A 175 3.96 -19.63 21.16
CA GLU A 175 3.82 -18.40 21.98
C GLU A 175 5.11 -17.79 22.55
N PRO A 176 6.08 -17.42 21.70
CA PRO A 176 7.38 -16.92 22.14
C PRO A 176 7.34 -15.59 22.91
N PHE A 177 6.26 -14.81 22.79
CA PHE A 177 6.16 -13.49 23.39
C PHE A 177 5.66 -13.50 24.85
N ILE A 178 5.28 -14.66 25.41
CA ILE A 178 4.82 -14.73 26.81
C ILE A 178 5.96 -14.48 27.79
N LEU A 179 7.16 -14.97 27.48
CA LEU A 179 8.35 -14.76 28.28
C LEU A 179 9.22 -13.68 27.65
N HIS A 180 9.99 -12.96 28.47
CA HIS A 180 10.98 -12.01 27.96
C HIS A 180 12.18 -12.74 27.31
N PRO A 181 12.86 -12.13 26.32
CA PRO A 181 13.91 -12.81 25.54
C PRO A 181 15.11 -13.30 26.37
N GLY A 182 15.42 -12.64 27.50
CA GLY A 182 16.44 -13.07 28.45
C GLY A 182 16.23 -14.49 29.01
N ILE A 183 14.98 -14.94 29.17
CA ILE A 183 14.71 -16.34 29.56
C ILE A 183 15.07 -17.30 28.44
N TYR A 184 14.78 -16.96 27.18
CA TYR A 184 15.15 -17.81 26.04
C TYR A 184 16.67 -17.84 25.85
N LEU A 185 17.34 -16.70 26.08
CA LEU A 185 18.79 -16.61 26.06
C LEU A 185 19.43 -17.54 27.11
N SER A 186 18.97 -17.48 28.37
CA SER A 186 19.52 -18.29 29.46
C SER A 186 19.26 -19.79 29.28
N LYS A 187 18.06 -20.15 28.81
CA LYS A 187 17.68 -21.55 28.53
C LYS A 187 18.24 -22.10 27.22
N ARG A 188 18.89 -21.27 26.40
CA ARG A 188 19.37 -21.63 25.05
C ARG A 188 18.26 -22.20 24.15
N ASN A 189 17.03 -21.74 24.33
CA ASN A 189 15.86 -22.22 23.56
C ASN A 189 15.60 -21.33 22.32
N TYR A 190 16.57 -21.30 21.42
CA TYR A 190 16.54 -20.54 20.17
C TYR A 190 17.49 -21.17 19.15
N CYS A 191 17.27 -20.88 17.86
CA CYS A 191 18.24 -21.16 16.80
C CYS A 191 18.84 -19.86 16.28
N LYS A 192 20.14 -19.89 15.96
CA LYS A 192 20.79 -18.79 15.24
C LYS A 192 20.39 -18.91 13.78
N GLN A 193 20.02 -17.78 13.15
CA GLN A 193 19.84 -17.79 11.70
C GLN A 193 21.16 -18.06 10.99
N PRO A 194 21.28 -19.16 10.23
CA PRO A 194 22.48 -19.45 9.48
C PRO A 194 22.58 -18.42 8.35
N ASN A 195 23.63 -17.59 8.39
CA ASN A 195 23.95 -16.57 7.39
C ASN A 195 22.76 -15.68 6.99
N SER A 196 22.58 -14.57 7.70
CA SER A 196 21.61 -13.51 7.36
C SER A 196 21.77 -13.09 5.90
N ALA A 197 20.96 -13.67 5.01
CA ALA A 197 21.20 -13.73 3.56
C ALA A 197 21.14 -12.36 2.84
N GLY A 198 20.98 -11.27 3.59
CA GLY A 198 20.95 -9.90 3.09
C GLY A 198 21.81 -8.89 3.85
N MET A 199 22.51 -9.31 4.91
CA MET A 199 23.18 -8.39 5.85
C MET A 199 24.26 -7.53 5.20
N ASN A 200 24.85 -7.99 4.09
CA ASN A 200 25.84 -7.21 3.32
C ASN A 200 25.35 -6.85 1.92
N HIS A 201 24.07 -7.11 1.61
CA HIS A 201 23.55 -6.89 0.27
C HIS A 201 22.99 -5.47 0.14
N PRO A 202 23.47 -4.63 -0.81
CA PRO A 202 23.19 -3.19 -0.83
C PRO A 202 21.69 -2.88 -0.91
N ILE A 203 20.92 -3.60 -1.74
CA ILE A 203 19.47 -3.40 -1.85
C ILE A 203 18.75 -3.75 -0.54
N ILE A 204 19.21 -4.79 0.16
CA ILE A 204 18.56 -5.26 1.38
C ILE A 204 18.89 -4.33 2.55
N LEU A 205 20.11 -3.78 2.59
CA LEU A 205 20.49 -2.71 3.50
C LEU A 205 19.65 -1.44 3.27
N ARG A 206 19.46 -1.02 2.01
CA ARG A 206 18.55 0.11 1.70
C ARG A 206 17.12 -0.17 2.12
N TYR A 207 16.62 -1.38 1.86
CA TYR A 207 15.30 -1.79 2.33
C TYR A 207 15.19 -1.73 3.85
N ALA A 208 16.21 -2.18 4.58
CA ALA A 208 16.23 -2.13 6.02
C ALA A 208 16.16 -0.69 6.55
N GLN A 209 16.98 0.22 6.01
CA GLN A 209 16.95 1.64 6.34
C GLN A 209 15.57 2.25 6.07
N LEU A 210 15.01 2.02 4.88
CA LEU A 210 13.69 2.53 4.49
C LEU A 210 12.57 2.06 5.42
N VAL A 211 12.66 0.82 5.93
CA VAL A 211 11.68 0.29 6.90
C VAL A 211 11.85 0.92 8.27
N GLU A 212 13.09 1.16 8.72
CA GLU A 212 13.37 1.85 9.98
C GLU A 212 12.88 3.31 9.93
N ASP A 213 13.23 4.05 8.87
CA ASP A 213 12.75 5.42 8.65
C ASP A 213 11.22 5.48 8.63
N ALA A 214 10.58 4.51 7.95
CA ALA A 214 9.12 4.43 7.86
C ALA A 214 8.44 4.15 9.21
N LEU A 215 9.13 3.56 10.19
CA LEU A 215 8.60 3.41 11.55
C LEU A 215 8.61 4.72 12.34
N GLU A 216 9.50 5.65 11.98
CA GLU A 216 9.67 6.94 12.66
C GLU A 216 8.79 8.05 12.06
N LEU A 217 8.31 7.88 10.82
CA LEU A 217 7.37 8.81 10.18
C LEU A 217 6.09 9.01 11.01
N ASP A 218 5.69 10.27 11.21
CA ASP A 218 4.43 10.63 11.85
C ASP A 218 3.21 10.20 11.04
N VAL A 219 3.33 10.29 9.71
CA VAL A 219 2.27 9.93 8.77
C VAL A 219 2.86 8.94 7.77
N PRO A 220 2.19 7.80 7.51
CA PRO A 220 2.61 6.88 6.46
C PRO A 220 2.69 7.59 5.10
N VAL A 221 3.57 7.12 4.23
CA VAL A 221 3.69 7.63 2.86
C VAL A 221 2.35 7.60 2.13
N ASP A 222 1.99 8.73 1.52
CA ASP A 222 0.79 8.86 0.70
C ASP A 222 0.87 7.92 -0.52
N ARG A 223 -0.24 7.23 -0.79
CA ARG A 223 -0.29 6.23 -1.87
C ARG A 223 -0.04 6.84 -3.25
N LYS A 224 -0.58 8.03 -3.51
CA LYS A 224 -0.45 8.69 -4.83
C LYS A 224 0.98 9.17 -5.03
N VAL A 225 1.59 9.74 -3.98
CA VAL A 225 3.01 10.10 -3.95
C VAL A 225 3.87 8.88 -4.26
N ALA A 226 3.77 7.82 -3.46
CA ALA A 226 4.54 6.59 -3.65
C ALA A 226 4.40 6.04 -5.07
N LYS A 227 3.17 5.93 -5.56
CA LYS A 227 2.90 5.43 -6.90
C LYS A 227 3.63 6.24 -7.95
N VAL A 228 3.51 7.57 -7.93
CA VAL A 228 4.09 8.36 -9.03
C VAL A 228 5.60 8.36 -8.94
N THR A 229 6.15 8.50 -7.74
CA THR A 229 7.58 8.38 -7.47
C THR A 229 8.12 7.05 -8.02
N LEU A 230 7.51 5.92 -7.64
CA LEU A 230 7.95 4.60 -8.08
C LEU A 230 7.75 4.37 -9.58
N VAL A 231 6.65 4.86 -10.19
CA VAL A 231 6.43 4.73 -11.64
C VAL A 231 7.46 5.53 -12.42
N ASN A 232 7.81 6.74 -11.97
CA ASN A 232 8.82 7.55 -12.65
C ASN A 232 10.21 6.91 -12.53
N LYS A 233 10.58 6.42 -11.34
CA LYS A 233 11.86 5.72 -11.15
C LYS A 233 11.89 4.37 -11.90
N ALA A 234 10.78 3.63 -11.95
CA ALA A 234 10.67 2.40 -12.74
C ALA A 234 10.89 2.67 -14.24
N LYS A 235 10.35 3.76 -14.78
CA LYS A 235 10.57 4.13 -16.19
C LYS A 235 12.03 4.46 -16.49
N SER A 236 12.75 5.11 -15.57
CA SER A 236 14.17 5.43 -15.79
C SER A 236 15.07 4.19 -15.84
N VAL A 237 14.59 3.04 -15.38
CA VAL A 237 15.30 1.74 -15.45
C VAL A 237 14.61 0.73 -16.39
N ASP A 238 13.82 1.22 -17.36
CA ASP A 238 13.07 0.46 -18.37
C ASP A 238 12.14 -0.64 -17.81
N ILE A 239 11.52 -0.38 -16.65
CA ILE A 239 10.48 -1.24 -16.08
C ILE A 239 9.09 -0.75 -16.49
N LYS A 240 8.31 -1.64 -17.10
CA LYS A 240 6.96 -1.34 -17.59
C LYS A 240 5.89 -1.87 -16.64
N ASN A 241 4.81 -1.12 -16.44
CA ASN A 241 3.74 -1.43 -15.48
C ASN A 241 2.47 -2.06 -16.11
N TYR A 242 2.55 -2.53 -17.36
CA TYR A 242 1.45 -3.23 -18.02
C TYR A 242 1.25 -4.64 -17.46
N GLU A 243 0.01 -5.11 -17.35
CA GLU A 243 -0.29 -6.48 -16.92
C GLU A 243 -0.01 -7.51 -18.01
N THR A 244 -0.33 -7.14 -19.25
CA THR A 244 -0.18 -7.98 -20.42
C THR A 244 1.17 -7.74 -21.11
N GLY A 245 1.63 -8.76 -21.84
CA GLY A 245 2.87 -8.71 -22.61
C GLY A 245 4.12 -9.18 -21.85
N ARG A 246 5.12 -9.65 -22.60
CA ARG A 246 6.39 -10.21 -22.11
C ARG A 246 7.46 -9.16 -21.84
N THR A 247 7.08 -8.06 -21.20
CA THR A 247 8.01 -6.98 -20.84
C THR A 247 8.55 -7.19 -19.43
N ARG A 248 9.79 -6.77 -19.17
CA ARG A 248 10.42 -6.85 -17.84
C ARG A 248 9.57 -6.11 -16.81
N LYS A 249 9.20 -6.81 -15.73
CA LYS A 249 8.42 -6.26 -14.60
C LYS A 249 9.33 -5.94 -13.42
N LEU A 250 8.81 -5.20 -12.45
CA LEU A 250 9.51 -4.91 -11.21
C LEU A 250 9.91 -6.19 -10.47
N SER A 251 9.02 -7.18 -10.43
CA SER A 251 9.31 -8.48 -9.84
C SER A 251 10.36 -9.30 -10.61
N ASP A 252 10.55 -9.08 -11.91
CA ASP A 252 11.69 -9.66 -12.64
C ASP A 252 12.99 -9.01 -12.17
N LEU A 253 13.04 -7.67 -12.13
CA LEU A 253 14.17 -6.90 -11.61
C LEU A 253 14.55 -7.32 -10.18
N MET A 254 13.56 -7.52 -9.30
CA MET A 254 13.79 -8.02 -7.94
C MET A 254 14.44 -9.40 -7.93
N ARG A 255 13.98 -10.32 -8.80
CA ARG A 255 14.55 -11.66 -8.89
C ARG A 255 15.99 -11.65 -9.41
N GLU A 256 16.30 -10.73 -10.31
CA GLU A 256 17.65 -10.57 -10.89
C GLU A 256 18.64 -9.96 -9.90
N GLN A 257 18.19 -9.05 -9.02
CA GLN A 257 19.08 -8.28 -8.15
C GLN A 257 19.12 -8.75 -6.69
N LEU A 258 18.13 -9.49 -6.19
CA LEU A 258 18.11 -9.95 -4.80
C LEU A 258 18.73 -11.36 -4.68
N PRO A 259 19.43 -11.66 -3.58
CA PRO A 259 19.96 -13.00 -3.33
C PRO A 259 18.85 -14.04 -3.31
N GLU A 260 19.03 -15.14 -4.06
CA GLU A 260 18.03 -16.21 -4.17
C GLU A 260 17.63 -16.77 -2.79
N ALA A 261 18.60 -16.97 -1.89
CA ALA A 261 18.34 -17.43 -0.53
C ALA A 261 17.42 -16.49 0.27
N TRP A 262 17.56 -15.17 0.06
CA TRP A 262 16.69 -14.17 0.68
C TRP A 262 15.27 -14.22 0.08
N ILE A 263 15.17 -14.34 -1.25
CA ILE A 263 13.87 -14.50 -1.94
C ILE A 263 13.17 -15.78 -1.47
N LEU A 264 13.87 -16.91 -1.41
CA LEU A 264 13.30 -18.18 -0.96
C LEU A 264 12.68 -18.06 0.43
N LYS A 265 13.35 -17.34 1.33
CA LYS A 265 12.91 -17.16 2.72
C LYS A 265 11.71 -16.20 2.84
N PHE A 266 11.75 -15.05 2.16
CA PHE A 266 10.79 -13.96 2.41
C PHE A 266 9.75 -13.76 1.30
N LEU A 267 10.04 -14.17 0.07
CA LEU A 267 9.17 -14.07 -1.11
C LEU A 267 9.17 -15.37 -1.93
N PRO A 268 8.92 -16.55 -1.34
CA PRO A 268 9.10 -17.84 -2.03
C PRO A 268 8.31 -17.96 -3.33
N LYS A 269 7.12 -17.33 -3.39
CA LYS A 269 6.27 -17.32 -4.59
C LYS A 269 6.90 -16.59 -5.79
N LEU A 270 7.88 -15.72 -5.56
CA LEU A 270 8.60 -15.00 -6.61
C LEU A 270 9.51 -15.92 -7.43
N LEU A 271 10.07 -16.99 -6.84
CA LEU A 271 10.96 -17.91 -7.55
C LEU A 271 10.24 -18.71 -8.64
N ASN A 272 8.97 -19.06 -8.39
CA ASN A 272 8.13 -19.82 -9.32
C ASN A 272 7.56 -18.95 -10.45
N LYS A 273 7.84 -17.64 -10.43
CA LYS A 273 7.32 -16.69 -11.40
C LYS A 273 8.10 -16.78 -12.71
N SER A 274 7.41 -16.93 -13.84
CA SER A 274 8.01 -16.83 -15.17
C SER A 274 8.39 -15.38 -15.52
N TYR A 275 9.47 -15.19 -16.29
CA TYR A 275 9.91 -13.87 -16.73
C TYR A 275 8.81 -13.12 -17.49
N GLY A 276 8.61 -11.84 -17.17
CA GLY A 276 7.60 -10.97 -17.78
C GLY A 276 6.16 -11.27 -17.36
N ALA A 277 5.91 -12.35 -16.61
CA ALA A 277 4.61 -12.58 -15.98
C ALA A 277 4.33 -11.48 -14.94
N TYR A 278 3.07 -11.24 -14.65
CA TYR A 278 2.69 -10.25 -13.64
C TYR A 278 2.60 -10.89 -12.25
N PHE A 279 3.27 -10.32 -11.26
CA PHE A 279 3.26 -10.77 -9.87
C PHE A 279 2.61 -9.71 -8.96
N SER A 280 1.31 -9.87 -8.72
CA SER A 280 0.45 -8.86 -8.08
C SER A 280 0.96 -8.34 -6.74
N SER A 281 1.60 -9.17 -5.90
CA SER A 281 2.07 -8.72 -4.58
C SER A 281 3.21 -7.69 -4.63
N ILE A 282 3.90 -7.57 -5.76
CA ILE A 282 5.00 -6.64 -6.00
C ILE A 282 4.65 -5.65 -7.11
N ASP A 283 4.27 -6.12 -8.29
CA ASP A 283 4.12 -5.26 -9.48
C ASP A 283 2.93 -4.30 -9.37
N GLU A 284 1.94 -4.59 -8.51
CA GLU A 284 0.75 -3.75 -8.36
C GLU A 284 1.08 -2.39 -7.73
N VAL A 285 2.24 -2.22 -7.06
CA VAL A 285 2.68 -0.92 -6.51
C VAL A 285 2.88 0.13 -7.61
N LEU A 286 3.12 -0.29 -8.85
CA LEU A 286 3.29 0.60 -10.01
C LEU A 286 1.98 0.88 -10.75
N LYS A 287 0.86 0.28 -10.36
CA LYS A 287 -0.42 0.39 -11.07
C LYS A 287 -1.35 1.47 -10.50
N PRO A 288 -2.19 2.08 -11.35
CA PRO A 288 -3.33 2.89 -10.91
C PRO A 288 -4.46 1.96 -10.40
N SER A 289 -4.26 1.34 -9.24
CA SER A 289 -5.29 0.51 -8.58
C SER A 289 -5.91 1.29 -7.43
N GLN A 290 -7.23 1.22 -7.28
CA GLN A 290 -7.93 1.73 -6.10
C GLN A 290 -7.66 0.88 -4.86
N LYS A 291 -7.13 -0.33 -5.02
CA LYS A 291 -6.87 -1.23 -3.89
C LYS A 291 -5.66 -0.75 -3.09
N PRO A 292 -5.75 -0.71 -1.75
CA PRO A 292 -4.61 -0.41 -0.89
C PRO A 292 -3.42 -1.33 -1.21
N LYS A 293 -2.19 -0.80 -1.15
CA LYS A 293 -0.96 -1.55 -1.41
C LYS A 293 -0.21 -1.80 -0.11
N PRO A 294 0.30 -3.03 0.15
CA PRO A 294 1.12 -3.27 1.32
C PRO A 294 2.31 -2.29 1.34
N TYR A 295 2.51 -1.59 2.46
CA TYR A 295 3.55 -0.57 2.52
C TYR A 295 4.96 -1.19 2.43
N ILE A 296 5.17 -2.37 3.01
CA ILE A 296 6.39 -3.18 2.81
C ILE A 296 6.72 -3.41 1.32
N SER A 297 5.74 -3.76 0.48
CA SER A 297 5.98 -3.93 -0.96
C SER A 297 6.41 -2.62 -1.63
N THR A 298 5.91 -1.48 -1.14
CA THR A 298 6.27 -0.15 -1.63
C THR A 298 7.71 0.20 -1.25
N LEU A 299 8.11 -0.06 0.00
CA LEU A 299 9.47 0.17 0.49
C LEU A 299 10.49 -0.75 -0.20
N LEU A 300 10.15 -2.03 -0.40
CA LEU A 300 11.01 -2.95 -1.15
C LEU A 300 11.16 -2.53 -2.63
N ALA A 301 10.08 -2.06 -3.25
CA ALA A 301 10.14 -1.50 -4.61
C ALA A 301 11.07 -0.28 -4.66
N ALA A 302 11.00 0.61 -3.67
CA ALA A 302 11.88 1.76 -3.57
C ALA A 302 13.34 1.33 -3.41
N ALA A 303 13.65 0.39 -2.53
CA ALA A 303 15.01 -0.11 -2.31
C ALA A 303 15.68 -0.67 -3.58
N VAL A 304 14.88 -1.27 -4.45
CA VAL A 304 15.32 -1.86 -5.74
C VAL A 304 15.45 -0.80 -6.83
N LEU A 305 14.56 0.18 -6.86
CA LEU A 305 14.53 1.22 -7.90
C LEU A 305 15.47 2.39 -7.63
N PHE A 306 15.81 2.66 -6.37
CA PHE A 306 16.70 3.73 -5.95
C PHE A 306 18.07 3.19 -5.55
N GLU A 307 19.09 4.01 -5.76
CA GLU A 307 20.48 3.68 -5.41
C GLU A 307 20.81 4.04 -3.97
N ASP A 308 20.04 4.94 -3.37
CA ASP A 308 20.18 5.47 -2.02
C ASP A 308 18.84 5.45 -1.25
N ALA A 309 18.89 5.19 0.05
CA ALA A 309 17.69 5.09 0.90
C ALA A 309 17.12 6.47 1.26
N ASP A 310 17.98 7.46 1.54
CA ASP A 310 17.56 8.81 1.90
C ASP A 310 16.90 9.51 0.70
N GLU A 311 17.48 9.37 -0.51
CA GLU A 311 16.88 9.85 -1.77
C GLU A 311 15.48 9.26 -1.95
N ALA A 312 15.35 7.94 -1.75
CA ALA A 312 14.07 7.25 -1.86
C ALA A 312 13.06 7.79 -0.84
N MET A 313 13.44 7.90 0.44
CA MET A 313 12.53 8.38 1.49
C MET A 313 12.12 9.84 1.27
N GLN A 314 13.06 10.70 0.87
CA GLN A 314 12.78 12.08 0.51
C GLN A 314 11.75 12.15 -0.63
N HIS A 315 11.88 11.29 -1.65
CA HIS A 315 10.94 11.24 -2.76
C HIS A 315 9.57 10.64 -2.39
N LEU A 316 9.52 9.74 -1.42
CA LEU A 316 8.28 9.14 -0.93
C LEU A 316 7.52 10.04 0.04
N THR A 317 8.19 11.00 0.69
CA THR A 317 7.59 11.91 1.68
C THR A 317 7.29 13.31 1.13
N LYS A 318 7.72 13.62 -0.10
CA LYS A 318 7.35 14.86 -0.81
C LYS A 318 5.83 15.01 -0.93
N SER A 319 5.34 16.24 -0.87
CA SER A 319 3.93 16.49 -1.15
C SER A 319 3.60 16.29 -2.64
N LEU A 320 2.34 15.98 -2.95
CA LEU A 320 1.90 15.85 -4.34
C LEU A 320 2.15 17.12 -5.16
N ASP A 321 2.04 18.30 -4.54
CA ASP A 321 2.28 19.59 -5.19
C ASP A 321 3.76 19.77 -5.57
N GLN A 322 4.67 19.38 -4.67
CA GLN A 322 6.13 19.45 -4.90
C GLN A 322 6.59 18.51 -6.00
N LEU A 323 5.87 17.41 -6.19
CA LEU A 323 6.20 16.41 -7.18
C LEU A 323 5.98 16.93 -8.62
N ASN A 324 5.42 18.13 -8.83
CA ASN A 324 5.08 18.69 -10.15
C ASN A 324 4.23 17.72 -11.00
N ILE A 325 3.65 16.73 -10.33
CA ILE A 325 3.12 15.54 -10.95
C ILE A 325 1.65 15.82 -11.17
N LEU A 326 1.35 15.96 -12.46
CA LEU A 326 0.07 16.42 -12.97
C LEU A 326 -0.21 17.87 -12.58
N LYS A 327 0.58 18.83 -13.10
CA LYS A 327 -0.11 19.95 -13.75
C LYS A 327 -1.10 19.29 -14.68
N LYS A 328 -2.37 19.17 -14.27
CA LYS A 328 -3.42 18.54 -15.07
C LYS A 328 -3.26 19.21 -16.42
N LYS A 329 -2.79 18.46 -17.43
CA LYS A 329 -2.63 19.04 -18.76
C LYS A 329 -3.97 19.71 -19.03
N PRO A 330 -3.98 21.01 -19.40
CA PRO A 330 -5.19 21.82 -19.38
C PRO A 330 -6.31 21.06 -20.09
N LYS A 331 -7.53 21.07 -19.54
CA LYS A 331 -8.65 20.40 -20.20
C LYS A 331 -8.73 20.98 -21.61
N ILE A 332 -8.57 20.12 -22.61
CA ILE A 332 -8.72 20.53 -24.01
C ILE A 332 -10.22 20.79 -24.19
N SER A 333 -10.55 21.97 -24.69
CA SER A 333 -11.94 22.31 -24.98
C SER A 333 -12.46 21.47 -26.15
N ASP A 334 -13.76 21.22 -26.19
CA ASP A 334 -14.38 20.45 -27.28
C ASP A 334 -14.15 21.13 -28.64
N LYS A 335 -14.15 22.47 -28.66
CA LYS A 335 -13.80 23.28 -29.84
C LYS A 335 -12.38 23.05 -30.35
N GLU A 336 -11.40 22.85 -29.47
CA GLU A 336 -10.03 22.54 -29.89
C GLU A 336 -9.94 21.14 -30.49
N ILE A 337 -10.69 20.18 -29.95
CA ILE A 337 -10.77 18.82 -30.50
C ILE A 337 -11.43 18.84 -31.87
N GLU A 338 -12.56 19.54 -32.02
CA GLU A 338 -13.23 19.72 -33.32
C GLU A 338 -12.31 20.38 -34.36
N LYS A 339 -11.60 21.46 -33.98
CA LYS A 339 -10.63 22.12 -34.87
C LYS A 339 -9.50 21.19 -35.29
N ALA A 340 -8.92 20.45 -34.35
CA ALA A 340 -7.88 19.47 -34.65
C ALA A 340 -8.42 18.33 -35.52
N TYR A 341 -9.67 17.92 -35.29
CA TYR A 341 -10.33 16.86 -36.04
C TYR A 341 -10.53 17.24 -37.51
N VAL A 342 -11.01 18.46 -37.78
CA VAL A 342 -11.14 18.98 -39.16
C VAL A 342 -9.76 19.08 -39.81
N ARG A 343 -8.78 19.66 -39.12
CA ARG A 343 -7.42 19.86 -39.64
C ARG A 343 -6.73 18.54 -40.01
N HIS A 344 -6.85 17.54 -39.15
CA HIS A 344 -6.23 16.22 -39.33
C HIS A 344 -7.18 15.18 -39.94
N ARG A 345 -8.32 15.63 -40.50
CA ARG A 345 -9.32 14.78 -41.18
C ARG A 345 -9.64 13.51 -40.38
N GLY A 346 -9.94 13.66 -39.10
CA GLY A 346 -10.28 12.55 -38.20
C GLY A 346 -9.17 11.54 -37.91
N ASN A 347 -7.90 11.90 -38.12
CA ASN A 347 -6.75 11.08 -37.71
C ASN A 347 -6.35 11.35 -36.26
N TYR A 348 -6.80 10.48 -35.35
CA TYR A 348 -6.54 10.61 -33.92
C TYR A 348 -5.08 10.52 -33.48
N ALA A 349 -4.20 9.90 -34.28
CA ALA A 349 -2.78 9.88 -33.95
C ALA A 349 -2.18 11.29 -34.09
N GLN A 350 -2.42 11.94 -35.25
CA GLN A 350 -1.95 13.29 -35.52
C GLN A 350 -2.60 14.35 -34.62
N MET A 351 -3.90 14.19 -34.32
CA MET A 351 -4.56 15.05 -33.33
C MET A 351 -3.93 14.93 -31.94
N GLY A 352 -3.52 13.72 -31.54
CA GLY A 352 -2.83 13.47 -30.28
C GLY A 352 -1.48 14.19 -30.21
N GLU A 353 -0.71 14.14 -31.31
CA GLU A 353 0.54 14.89 -31.44
C GLU A 353 0.30 16.41 -31.36
N GLN A 354 -0.67 16.94 -32.10
CA GLN A 354 -0.99 18.38 -32.09
C GLN A 354 -1.45 18.89 -30.71
N LEU A 355 -2.28 18.10 -30.02
CA LEU A 355 -2.88 18.48 -28.73
C LEU A 355 -2.05 18.03 -27.53
N ASP A 356 -0.88 17.44 -27.76
CA ASP A 356 -0.02 16.83 -26.73
C ASP A 356 -0.82 15.89 -25.81
N ARG A 357 -1.56 14.94 -26.40
CA ARG A 357 -2.30 13.88 -25.68
C ARG A 357 -2.09 12.54 -26.33
N ASP A 358 -2.27 11.48 -25.55
CA ASP A 358 -2.26 10.14 -26.11
C ASP A 358 -3.46 9.95 -27.05
N ARG A 359 -3.24 9.19 -28.13
CA ARG A 359 -4.25 8.86 -29.13
C ARG A 359 -5.53 8.30 -28.52
N ARG A 360 -5.44 7.51 -27.45
CA ARG A 360 -6.61 6.88 -26.82
C ARG A 360 -7.49 7.92 -26.14
N THR A 361 -6.90 8.89 -25.44
CA THR A 361 -7.62 10.02 -24.85
C THR A 361 -8.36 10.82 -25.91
N ILE A 362 -7.69 11.15 -27.03
CA ILE A 362 -8.34 11.86 -28.14
C ILE A 362 -9.44 11.01 -28.78
N PHE A 363 -9.21 9.72 -29.01
CA PHE A 363 -10.21 8.79 -29.55
C PHE A 363 -11.46 8.72 -28.68
N MET A 364 -11.29 8.50 -27.36
CA MET A 364 -12.42 8.41 -26.42
C MET A 364 -13.20 9.71 -26.36
N ARG A 365 -12.50 10.86 -26.32
CA ARG A 365 -13.18 12.17 -26.29
C ARG A 365 -13.86 12.48 -27.63
N GLY A 366 -13.21 12.22 -28.75
CA GLY A 366 -13.78 12.35 -30.09
C GLY A 366 -15.06 11.53 -30.25
N GLN A 367 -15.06 10.26 -29.84
CA GLN A 367 -16.27 9.43 -29.87
C GLN A 367 -17.39 10.00 -29.01
N SER A 368 -17.09 10.54 -27.82
CA SER A 368 -18.11 11.18 -26.97
C SER A 368 -18.72 12.45 -27.59
N LEU A 369 -18.01 13.07 -28.54
CA LEU A 369 -18.48 14.23 -29.31
C LEU A 369 -19.13 13.83 -30.65
N GLY A 370 -19.30 12.53 -30.91
CA GLY A 370 -19.83 12.06 -32.19
C GLY A 370 -18.85 12.20 -33.35
N LEU A 371 -17.55 12.30 -33.07
CA LEU A 371 -16.50 12.34 -34.08
C LEU A 371 -15.91 10.91 -34.22
N PRO A 372 -16.01 10.23 -35.38
CA PRO A 372 -15.39 8.92 -35.60
C PRO A 372 -13.99 9.01 -36.23
N SER A 373 -13.22 7.92 -36.23
CA SER A 373 -11.93 7.92 -36.95
C SER A 373 -12.17 7.89 -38.46
N LEU A 374 -11.49 8.74 -39.24
CA LEU A 374 -11.63 8.78 -40.71
C LEU A 374 -10.38 8.29 -41.49
N THR A 375 -9.33 7.87 -40.79
CA THR A 375 -8.02 7.50 -41.38
C THR A 375 -8.05 6.39 -42.44
N ARG A 376 -9.14 5.62 -42.56
CA ARG A 376 -9.29 4.50 -43.51
C ARG A 376 -10.58 4.60 -44.32
N VAL A 377 -11.13 5.80 -44.47
CA VAL A 377 -12.40 6.03 -45.16
C VAL A 377 -12.11 6.52 -46.56
N SER A 378 -12.69 5.88 -47.58
CA SER A 378 -12.53 6.31 -48.97
C SER A 378 -13.22 7.66 -49.20
N LEU A 379 -12.77 8.40 -50.22
CA LEU A 379 -13.44 9.65 -50.63
C LEU A 379 -14.90 9.40 -51.03
N GLY A 380 -15.18 8.26 -51.68
CA GLY A 380 -16.54 7.83 -52.01
C GLY A 380 -17.42 7.67 -50.77
N THR A 381 -16.91 7.02 -49.72
CA THR A 381 -17.63 6.89 -48.44
C THR A 381 -17.81 8.24 -47.73
N LEU A 382 -16.83 9.15 -47.80
CA LEU A 382 -16.97 10.50 -47.23
C LEU A 382 -18.05 11.32 -47.95
N GLN A 383 -18.10 11.24 -49.28
CA GLN A 383 -19.15 11.90 -50.06
C GLN A 383 -20.52 11.31 -49.74
N ALA A 384 -20.61 9.97 -49.71
CA ALA A 384 -21.81 9.25 -49.30
C ALA A 384 -22.33 9.69 -47.92
N LEU A 385 -21.45 9.82 -46.92
CA LEU A 385 -21.81 10.35 -45.60
C LEU A 385 -22.36 11.77 -45.67
N ARG A 386 -21.71 12.64 -46.44
CA ARG A 386 -22.15 14.01 -46.64
C ARG A 386 -23.57 14.03 -47.23
N ASP A 387 -23.80 13.29 -48.30
CA ASP A 387 -25.10 13.23 -48.98
C ASP A 387 -26.19 12.72 -48.03
N PHE A 388 -25.91 11.69 -47.22
CA PHE A 388 -26.83 11.19 -46.20
C PHE A 388 -27.20 12.26 -45.16
N TYR A 389 -26.20 12.98 -44.62
CA TYR A 389 -26.46 14.06 -43.66
C TYR A 389 -27.09 15.31 -44.27
N GLU A 390 -26.99 15.49 -45.59
CA GLU A 390 -27.72 16.50 -46.37
C GLU A 390 -29.15 16.06 -46.73
N GLY A 391 -29.56 14.85 -46.35
CA GLY A 391 -30.94 14.36 -46.48
C GLY A 391 -31.19 13.34 -47.59
N ALA A 392 -30.14 12.84 -48.26
CA ALA A 392 -30.29 11.75 -49.22
C ALA A 392 -30.70 10.45 -48.52
N ASP A 393 -31.47 9.61 -49.23
CA ASP A 393 -31.89 8.32 -48.73
C ASP A 393 -30.69 7.39 -48.49
N LEU A 394 -30.73 6.61 -47.40
CA LEU A 394 -29.62 5.74 -47.02
C LEU A 394 -29.36 4.65 -48.07
N PHE A 395 -30.40 4.11 -48.72
CA PHE A 395 -30.25 3.11 -49.75
C PHE A 395 -29.56 3.69 -50.99
N ASP A 396 -29.95 4.88 -51.42
CA ASP A 396 -29.33 5.57 -52.55
C ASP A 396 -27.84 5.84 -52.30
N VAL A 397 -27.50 6.28 -51.09
CA VAL A 397 -26.13 6.50 -50.65
C VAL A 397 -25.30 5.20 -50.66
N LEU A 398 -25.89 4.08 -50.24
CA LEU A 398 -25.23 2.76 -50.22
C LEU A 398 -25.05 2.14 -51.61
N LEU A 399 -25.80 2.59 -52.62
CA LEU A 399 -25.67 2.13 -54.01
C LEU A 399 -24.55 2.85 -54.77
N LYS A 400 -24.01 3.96 -54.25
CA LYS A 400 -22.94 4.70 -54.92
C LYS A 400 -21.67 3.86 -55.05
N PRO A 401 -20.96 3.93 -56.19
CA PRO A 401 -19.71 3.21 -56.38
C PRO A 401 -18.65 3.67 -55.38
N ASN A 402 -17.74 2.76 -55.01
CA ASN A 402 -16.62 3.02 -54.09
C ASN A 402 -17.01 3.39 -52.64
N VAL A 403 -18.24 3.11 -52.23
CA VAL A 403 -18.68 3.23 -50.83
C VAL A 403 -18.36 1.95 -50.05
N ASP A 404 -17.45 2.06 -49.09
CA ASP A 404 -17.31 1.06 -48.03
C ASP A 404 -18.50 1.15 -47.07
N LYS A 405 -19.47 0.25 -47.27
CA LYS A 405 -20.71 0.15 -46.49
C LYS A 405 -20.45 -0.09 -44.99
N LYS A 406 -19.39 -0.85 -44.66
CA LYS A 406 -19.06 -1.18 -43.27
C LYS A 406 -18.50 0.05 -42.56
N ALA A 407 -17.62 0.80 -43.23
CA ALA A 407 -17.11 2.06 -42.71
C ALA A 407 -18.24 3.10 -42.53
N LEU A 408 -19.11 3.24 -43.53
CA LEU A 408 -20.29 4.13 -43.48
C LEU A 408 -21.16 3.84 -42.25
N ALA A 409 -21.58 2.58 -42.08
CA ALA A 409 -22.45 2.17 -40.98
C ALA A 409 -21.79 2.39 -39.61
N ASN A 410 -20.49 2.11 -39.49
CA ASN A 410 -19.75 2.36 -38.24
C ASN A 410 -19.68 3.85 -37.90
N ILE A 411 -19.50 4.71 -38.90
CA ILE A 411 -19.47 6.16 -38.72
C ILE A 411 -20.84 6.66 -38.24
N ILE A 412 -21.93 6.27 -38.91
CA ILE A 412 -23.31 6.64 -38.54
C ILE A 412 -23.63 6.22 -37.10
N ARG A 413 -23.18 5.03 -36.66
CA ARG A 413 -23.38 4.57 -35.27
C ARG A 413 -22.67 5.46 -34.26
N VAL A 414 -21.41 5.83 -34.53
CA VAL A 414 -20.62 6.66 -33.61
C VAL A 414 -21.15 8.08 -33.55
N THR A 415 -21.47 8.70 -34.68
CA THR A 415 -22.05 10.05 -34.75
C THR A 415 -23.44 10.11 -34.11
N GLY A 416 -24.25 9.06 -34.28
CA GLY A 416 -25.59 8.95 -33.71
C GLY A 416 -25.64 8.58 -32.23
N GLN A 417 -24.50 8.24 -31.60
CA GLN A 417 -24.45 7.77 -30.21
C GLN A 417 -25.00 8.79 -29.21
N SER A 418 -24.77 10.09 -29.44
CA SER A 418 -25.28 11.18 -28.60
C SER A 418 -26.80 11.31 -28.68
N PHE A 419 -27.35 11.20 -29.89
CA PHE A 419 -28.78 11.16 -30.14
C PHE A 419 -29.42 9.94 -29.49
N PHE A 420 -28.85 8.75 -29.67
CA PHE A 420 -29.31 7.52 -29.02
C PHE A 420 -29.30 7.62 -27.48
N THR A 421 -28.25 8.21 -26.90
CA THR A 421 -28.18 8.45 -25.45
C THR A 421 -29.29 9.40 -24.98
N SER A 422 -29.69 10.36 -25.83
CA SER A 422 -30.80 11.27 -25.54
C SER A 422 -32.15 10.56 -25.62
N ILE A 423 -32.35 9.72 -26.64
CA ILE A 423 -33.55 8.88 -26.76
C ILE A 423 -33.71 7.97 -25.53
N LYS A 424 -32.64 7.33 -25.06
CA LYS A 424 -32.69 6.48 -23.85
C LYS A 424 -33.19 7.21 -22.62
N LYS A 425 -32.93 8.52 -22.50
CA LYS A 425 -33.41 9.33 -21.37
C LYS A 425 -34.92 9.59 -21.41
N PHE A 426 -35.57 9.40 -22.55
CA PHE A 426 -37.03 9.51 -22.63
C PHE A 426 -37.76 8.34 -21.93
N GLY A 427 -37.04 7.36 -21.37
CA GLY A 427 -37.65 6.25 -20.62
C GLY A 427 -38.46 5.29 -21.48
N LEU A 428 -38.42 5.44 -22.81
CA LEU A 428 -39.19 4.64 -23.77
C LEU A 428 -38.59 3.24 -24.03
N ILE A 429 -37.55 2.84 -23.30
CA ILE A 429 -36.83 1.55 -23.50
C ILE A 429 -36.68 0.79 -22.16
N ASP A 430 -37.61 0.98 -21.23
CA ASP A 430 -37.78 0.09 -20.06
C ASP A 430 -39.06 -0.76 -20.21
N SER A 431 -39.32 -1.27 -21.43
CA SER A 431 -40.40 -2.22 -21.70
C SER A 431 -39.80 -3.56 -22.14
N GLU A 432 -39.87 -4.52 -21.19
CA GLU A 432 -39.63 -5.98 -21.26
C GLU A 432 -38.19 -6.50 -21.43
#